data_AF-A0A1L8E8G1-F1
#
_entry.id   AF-A0A1L8E8G1-F1
#
_cell.length_a   1.000
_cell.length_b   1.000
_cell.length_c   1.000
_cell.angle_alpha   90.00
_cell.angle_beta   90.00
_cell.angle_gamma   90.00
#
_symmetry.space_group_name_H-M   'P 1'
#
loop_
_entity.id
_entity.type
_entity.pdbx_description
1 polymer ?
#
loop_
_entity_poly.entity_id
_entity_poly.type
_entity_poly.pdbx_seq_one_letter_code
_entity_poly.pdbx_strand_id
1 'polypeptide(L)'
;ESSDYDNSNSWSDSNRYPMSDSYSTKFTSSASRLPEAQFYKRKIIQRLAGSHTFSNNPVHKEKLINVADEKLENCKTPSGQKLDKHCLGRAIGQVMQLIATVENNDRQSGARDSNVRLFDY
;
A
#
# COMPACT_ATOMS: atom_id res chain seq x y z
N GLU A 1 -19.63 -17.92 -38.18
CA GLU A 1 -19.40 -16.65 -37.46
C GLU A 1 -19.37 -16.98 -35.97
N SER A 2 -18.21 -17.25 -35.33
CA SER A 2 -17.05 -16.39 -35.03
C SER A 2 -17.41 -15.19 -34.16
N SER A 3 -16.99 -15.23 -32.89
CA SER A 3 -16.43 -14.10 -32.12
C SER A 3 -15.97 -14.60 -30.74
N ASP A 4 -14.77 -15.19 -30.72
CA ASP A 4 -13.96 -15.38 -29.51
C ASP A 4 -13.61 -14.01 -28.92
N TYR A 5 -14.13 -13.69 -27.73
CA TYR A 5 -13.65 -12.57 -26.93
C TYR A 5 -12.67 -13.08 -25.90
N ASP A 6 -11.44 -13.32 -26.37
CA ASP A 6 -10.25 -13.45 -25.55
C ASP A 6 -9.96 -12.08 -24.93
N ASN A 7 -10.54 -11.81 -23.75
CA ASN A 7 -10.20 -10.62 -22.98
C ASN A 7 -8.85 -10.86 -22.28
N SER A 8 -7.82 -10.91 -23.10
CA SER A 8 -6.43 -10.93 -22.70
C SER A 8 -6.15 -9.57 -22.05
N ASN A 9 -6.30 -9.53 -20.72
CA ASN A 9 -6.05 -8.38 -19.89
C ASN A 9 -4.57 -7.99 -20.05
N SER A 10 -4.29 -7.12 -21.03
CA SER A 10 -2.95 -6.71 -21.45
C SER A 10 -2.36 -5.81 -20.36
N TRP A 11 -1.66 -6.44 -19.41
CA TRP A 11 -1.01 -5.79 -18.27
C TRP A 11 0.31 -5.14 -18.68
N SER A 12 0.28 -4.32 -19.72
CA SER A 12 1.49 -3.87 -20.40
C SER A 12 1.45 -2.40 -20.81
N ASP A 13 0.82 -1.49 -20.06
CA ASP A 13 1.00 -0.07 -20.40
C ASP A 13 0.76 0.96 -19.30
N SER A 14 1.59 0.95 -18.25
CA SER A 14 1.66 2.13 -17.36
C SER A 14 3.02 2.24 -16.70
N ASN A 15 4.07 2.36 -17.50
CA ASN A 15 5.43 2.68 -17.04
C ASN A 15 5.74 4.19 -17.01
N ARG A 16 4.72 5.06 -16.92
CA ARG A 16 4.89 6.52 -16.92
C ARG A 16 4.45 7.16 -15.61
N TYR A 17 5.25 7.01 -14.56
CA TYR A 17 5.25 7.98 -13.46
C TYR A 17 6.68 8.19 -12.97
N PRO A 18 7.16 9.45 -12.92
CA PRO A 18 8.44 9.76 -12.31
C PRO A 18 8.33 9.43 -10.81
N MET A 19 9.21 8.56 -10.34
CA MET A 19 9.42 8.30 -8.91
C MET A 19 9.94 9.60 -8.30
N SER A 20 9.07 10.36 -7.61
CA SER A 20 9.49 11.60 -6.94
C SER A 20 10.27 11.22 -5.68
N ASP A 21 11.57 11.52 -5.69
CA ASP A 21 12.60 11.07 -4.74
C ASP A 21 12.60 11.73 -3.35
N SER A 22 11.50 12.33 -2.89
CA SER A 22 11.51 13.10 -1.64
C SER A 22 10.48 12.62 -0.63
N TYR A 23 10.99 12.24 0.55
CA TYR A 23 10.38 11.54 1.70
C TYR A 23 10.49 10.02 1.68
N SER A 24 11.24 9.52 2.67
CA SER A 24 11.57 8.12 2.97
C SER A 24 10.36 7.18 2.97
N THR A 25 9.99 6.70 1.79
CA THR A 25 9.10 5.55 1.60
C THR A 25 9.91 4.38 1.04
N LYS A 26 11.07 4.11 1.64
CA LYS A 26 11.99 3.09 1.14
C LYS A 26 11.66 1.76 1.79
N PHE A 27 11.18 0.82 0.99
CA PHE A 27 11.20 -0.59 1.35
C PHE A 27 12.66 -1.03 1.45
N THR A 28 13.04 -1.58 2.60
CA THR A 28 14.41 -1.94 2.96
C THR A 28 14.64 -3.45 3.03
N SER A 29 13.56 -4.24 3.10
CA SER A 29 13.61 -5.70 3.20
C SER A 29 14.41 -6.33 2.06
N SER A 30 14.98 -7.51 2.30
CA SER A 30 15.70 -8.23 1.26
C SER A 30 14.76 -8.63 0.12
N ALA A 31 13.53 -8.99 0.45
CA ALA A 31 12.45 -9.28 -0.48
C ALA A 31 12.12 -8.10 -1.41
N SER A 32 12.26 -6.86 -0.94
CA SER A 32 11.99 -5.65 -1.73
C SER A 32 12.89 -5.51 -2.97
N ARG A 33 14.03 -6.19 -2.99
CA ARG A 33 14.99 -6.18 -4.11
C ARG A 33 14.61 -7.16 -5.22
N LEU A 34 13.73 -8.11 -4.93
CA LEU A 34 13.26 -9.08 -5.92
C LEU A 34 12.34 -8.41 -6.95
N PRO A 35 12.39 -8.80 -8.23
CA PRO A 35 11.57 -8.19 -9.28
C PRO A 35 10.07 -8.22 -8.99
N GLU A 36 9.58 -9.32 -8.41
CA GLU A 36 8.17 -9.52 -8.08
C GLU A 36 7.64 -8.52 -7.04
N ALA A 37 8.53 -7.98 -6.19
CA ALA A 37 8.16 -6.98 -5.19
C ALA A 37 7.78 -5.62 -5.80
N GLN A 38 8.18 -5.32 -7.04
CA GLN A 38 7.93 -4.01 -7.65
C GLN A 38 6.43 -3.70 -7.73
N PHE A 39 5.62 -4.68 -8.12
CA PHE A 39 4.17 -4.54 -8.18
C PHE A 39 3.55 -4.28 -6.80
N TYR A 40 4.01 -5.02 -5.78
CA TYR A 40 3.58 -4.86 -4.39
C TYR A 40 3.86 -3.45 -3.88
N LYS A 41 5.12 -3.00 -4.01
CA LYS A 41 5.57 -1.67 -3.58
C LYS A 41 4.77 -0.57 -4.27
N ARG A 42 4.58 -0.69 -5.59
CA ARG A 42 3.85 0.30 -6.39
C ARG A 42 2.41 0.45 -5.91
N LYS A 43 1.69 -0.65 -5.71
CA LYS A 43 0.30 -0.61 -5.23
C LYS A 43 0.18 0.11 -3.89
N ILE A 44 1.08 -0.18 -2.94
CA ILE A 44 1.04 0.42 -1.61
C ILE A 44 1.37 1.90 -1.67
N ILE A 45 2.45 2.28 -2.38
CA ILE A 45 2.84 3.68 -2.55
C ILE A 45 1.71 4.47 -3.21
N GLN A 46 1.08 3.93 -4.27
CA GLN A 46 -0.06 4.57 -4.93
C GLN A 46 -1.24 4.77 -3.97
N ARG A 47 -1.58 3.75 -3.17
CA ARG A 47 -2.69 3.84 -2.23
C ARG A 47 -2.43 4.86 -1.13
N LEU A 48 -1.20 4.96 -0.65
CA LEU A 48 -0.79 5.95 0.36
C LEU A 48 -0.75 7.36 -0.20
N ALA A 49 -0.32 7.55 -1.46
CA ALA A 49 -0.28 8.86 -2.10
C ALA A 49 -1.67 9.49 -2.25
N GLY A 50 -2.71 8.66 -2.45
CA GLY A 50 -4.10 9.12 -2.52
C GLY A 50 -4.77 9.36 -1.16
N SER A 51 -4.06 9.27 -0.05
CA SER A 51 -4.64 9.34 1.30
C SER A 51 -4.26 10.62 2.04
N HIS A 52 -5.27 11.42 2.40
CA HIS A 52 -5.09 12.62 3.24
C HIS A 52 -4.55 12.30 4.65
N THR A 53 -4.97 11.17 5.23
CA THR A 53 -4.50 10.72 6.55
C THR A 53 -3.00 10.50 6.55
N PHE A 54 -2.46 9.88 5.49
CA PHE A 54 -1.02 9.60 5.39
C PHE A 54 -0.21 10.75 4.79
N SER A 55 -0.83 11.70 4.08
CA SER A 55 -0.16 12.94 3.65
C SER A 55 0.13 13.87 4.83
N ASN A 56 -0.79 13.94 5.79
CA ASN A 56 -0.69 14.86 6.93
C ASN A 56 0.09 14.25 8.10
N ASN A 57 0.35 12.94 8.09
CA ASN A 57 1.05 12.24 9.15
C ASN A 57 2.17 11.32 8.59
N PRO A 58 3.39 11.85 8.40
CA PRO A 58 4.51 11.09 7.84
C PRO A 58 4.93 9.92 8.73
N VAL A 59 4.74 10.01 10.06
CA VAL A 59 5.07 8.93 11.00
C VAL A 59 4.14 7.72 10.79
N HIS A 60 2.85 7.95 10.59
CA HIS A 60 1.90 6.86 10.25
C HIS A 60 2.24 6.21 8.91
N LYS A 61 2.64 7.02 7.94
CA LYS A 61 3.06 6.55 6.62
C LYS A 61 4.29 5.64 6.72
N GLU A 62 5.31 6.05 7.47
CA GLU A 62 6.52 5.26 7.70
C GLU A 62 6.23 3.94 8.42
N LYS A 63 5.46 3.98 9.53
CA LYS A 63 5.05 2.77 10.26
C LYS A 63 4.33 1.77 9.36
N LEU A 64 3.43 2.24 8.50
CA LEU A 64 2.70 1.36 7.59
C LEU A 64 3.62 0.74 6.54
N ILE A 65 4.58 1.51 6.02
CA ILE A 65 5.58 0.98 5.09
C ILE A 65 6.44 -0.07 5.76
N ASN A 66 6.86 0.12 7.01
CA ASN A 66 7.62 -0.89 7.75
C ASN A 66 6.84 -2.19 7.91
N VAL A 67 5.54 -2.11 8.26
CA VAL A 67 4.66 -3.29 8.34
C VAL A 67 4.52 -3.96 6.97
N ALA A 68 4.35 -3.17 5.90
CA ALA A 68 4.29 -3.70 4.55
C ALA A 68 5.59 -4.39 4.13
N ASP A 69 6.74 -3.86 4.55
CA ASP A 69 8.07 -4.39 4.26
C ASP A 69 8.33 -5.70 5.02
N GLU A 70 7.91 -5.79 6.28
CA GLU A 70 7.94 -7.02 7.07
C GLU A 70 7.06 -8.13 6.43
N LYS A 71 5.85 -7.77 5.99
CA LYS A 71 4.96 -8.72 5.29
C LYS A 71 5.57 -9.21 3.98
N LEU A 72 6.24 -8.32 3.25
CA LEU A 72 6.92 -8.67 2.01
C LEU A 72 8.10 -9.62 2.26
N GLU A 73 8.89 -9.38 3.30
CA GLU A 73 10.01 -10.24 3.71
C GLU A 73 9.56 -11.68 4.00
N ASN A 74 8.40 -11.81 4.65
CA ASN A 74 7.79 -13.10 4.98
C ASN A 74 7.21 -13.87 3.78
N CYS A 75 7.12 -13.24 2.60
CA CYS A 75 6.63 -13.89 1.38
C CYS A 75 7.72 -14.54 0.53
N LYS A 76 8.97 -14.59 0.99
CA LYS A 76 10.02 -15.35 0.32
C LYS A 76 9.70 -16.84 0.29
N THR A 77 9.96 -17.48 -0.84
CA THR A 77 9.95 -18.94 -0.93
C THR A 77 11.01 -19.54 0.00
N PRO A 78 10.95 -20.84 0.34
CA PRO A 78 11.99 -21.48 1.17
C PRO A 78 13.41 -21.35 0.60
N SER A 79 13.54 -21.27 -0.73
CA SER A 79 14.80 -21.02 -1.41
C SER A 79 15.30 -19.57 -1.30
N GLY A 80 14.45 -18.62 -0.90
CA GLY A 80 14.77 -17.20 -0.79
C GLY A 80 15.00 -16.47 -2.12
N GLN A 81 15.01 -17.17 -3.25
CA GLN A 81 15.32 -16.61 -4.57
C GLN A 81 14.12 -15.92 -5.24
N LYS A 82 12.90 -16.21 -4.78
CA LYS A 82 11.65 -15.71 -5.37
C LYS A 82 10.65 -15.39 -4.26
N LEU A 83 9.58 -14.69 -4.64
CA LEU A 83 8.43 -14.46 -3.78
C LEU A 83 7.29 -15.39 -4.14
N ASP A 84 6.62 -15.94 -3.12
CA ASP A 84 5.40 -16.70 -3.30
C ASP A 84 4.26 -15.77 -3.73
N LYS A 85 3.68 -16.06 -4.90
CA LYS A 85 2.65 -15.20 -5.51
C LYS A 85 1.36 -15.16 -4.68
N HIS A 86 0.99 -16.28 -4.04
CA HIS A 86 -0.22 -16.34 -3.20
C HIS A 86 -0.02 -15.58 -1.88
N CYS A 87 1.18 -15.64 -1.30
CA CYS A 87 1.56 -14.84 -0.15
C CYS A 87 1.55 -13.35 -0.49
N LEU A 88 2.15 -12.96 -1.62
CA LEU A 88 2.14 -11.58 -2.10
C LEU A 88 0.72 -11.02 -2.25
N GLY A 89 -0.19 -11.78 -2.89
CA GLY A 89 -1.59 -11.38 -3.02
C GLY A 89 -2.27 -11.16 -1.67
N ARG A 90 -2.03 -12.06 -0.70
CA ARG A 90 -2.54 -11.92 0.67
C ARG A 90 -1.95 -10.72 1.40
N ALA A 91 -0.64 -10.51 1.30
CA ALA A 91 0.05 -9.38 1.91
C ALA A 91 -0.49 -8.04 1.39
N ILE A 92 -0.76 -7.93 0.07
CA ILE A 92 -1.40 -6.74 -0.49
C ILE A 92 -2.77 -6.52 0.15
N GLY A 93 -3.62 -7.56 0.19
CA GLY A 93 -4.95 -7.46 0.79
C GLY A 93 -4.89 -6.98 2.25
N GLN A 94 -4.00 -7.54 3.06
CA GLN A 94 -3.80 -7.17 4.46
C GLN A 94 -3.35 -5.72 4.62
N VAL A 95 -2.37 -5.28 3.83
CA VAL A 95 -1.89 -3.88 3.89
C VAL A 95 -2.97 -2.91 3.45
N MET A 96 -3.75 -3.24 2.41
CA MET A 96 -4.86 -2.38 1.94
C MET A 96 -5.95 -2.23 3.01
N GLN A 97 -6.29 -3.31 3.70
CA GLN A 97 -7.23 -3.27 4.82
C GLN A 97 -6.67 -2.43 5.98
N LEU A 98 -5.39 -2.56 6.30
CA LEU A 98 -4.75 -1.76 7.34
C LEU A 98 -4.78 -0.25 7.03
N ILE A 99 -4.47 0.13 5.78
CA ILE A 99 -4.59 1.53 5.31
C ILE A 99 -6.02 2.04 5.57
N ALA A 100 -7.04 1.28 5.13
CA ALA A 100 -8.43 1.68 5.29
C ALA A 100 -8.84 1.82 6.77
N THR A 101 -8.38 0.91 7.63
CA THR A 101 -8.63 0.97 9.08
C THR A 101 -8.04 2.23 9.70
N VAL A 102 -6.80 2.59 9.35
CA VAL A 102 -6.16 3.81 9.86
C VAL A 102 -6.89 5.07 9.38
N GLU A 103 -7.27 5.13 8.10
CA GLU A 103 -8.06 6.24 7.57
C GLU A 103 -9.42 6.40 8.26
N ASN A 104 -10.11 5.28 8.54
CA ASN A 104 -11.37 5.31 9.25
C ASN A 104 -11.21 5.80 10.70
N ASN A 105 -10.15 5.37 11.39
CA ASN A 105 -9.86 5.82 12.75
C ASN A 105 -9.47 7.32 12.81
N ASP A 106 -8.77 7.81 11.80
CA ASP A 106 -8.40 9.22 11.67
C ASP A 106 -9.63 10.10 11.47
N ARG A 107 -10.55 9.68 10.59
CA ARG A 107 -11.85 10.36 10.38
C ARG A 107 -12.71 10.39 11.65
N GLN A 108 -12.75 9.29 12.40
CA GLN A 108 -13.52 9.22 13.66
C GLN A 108 -12.89 10.08 14.77
N SER A 109 -11.56 10.19 14.80
CA SER A 109 -10.85 11.06 15.75
C SER A 109 -11.16 12.54 15.47
N GLY A 110 -11.10 12.97 14.20
CA GLY A 110 -11.45 14.35 13.81
C GLY A 110 -12.93 14.73 14.08
N ALA A 111 -13.85 13.76 14.00
CA ALA A 111 -15.25 13.98 14.33
C ALA A 111 -15.52 14.12 15.85
N ARG A 112 -14.64 13.61 16.72
CA ARG A 112 -14.79 13.69 18.17
C ARG A 112 -14.43 15.05 18.75
N ASP A 113 -13.46 15.75 18.17
CA ASP A 113 -13.07 17.11 18.63
C ASP A 113 -14.09 18.19 18.23
N SER A 114 -15.02 17.87 17.33
CA SER A 114 -16.03 18.82 16.83
C SER A 114 -17.25 18.98 17.75
N ASN A 115 -17.36 18.18 18.82
CA ASN A 115 -18.54 18.16 19.71
C ASN A 115 -18.33 18.78 21.11
N VAL A 116 -17.21 19.47 21.37
CA VAL A 116 -16.89 20.03 22.71
C VAL A 116 -17.01 21.57 22.78
N ARG A 117 -17.60 22.24 21.79
CA ARG A 117 -17.81 23.71 21.84
C ARG A 117 -19.20 24.17 21.42
N LEU A 118 -20.25 23.60 22.02
CA LEU A 118 -21.59 24.15 21.80
C LEU A 118 -22.52 24.04 23.01
N PHE A 119 -22.05 24.35 24.23
CA PHE A 119 -22.95 24.76 25.33
C PHE A 119 -22.22 25.73 26.25
N ASP A 120 -22.17 26.99 25.83
CA ASP A 120 -22.09 28.13 26.76
C ASP A 120 -23.03 29.19 26.19
N TYR A 121 -24.27 29.18 26.68
CA TYR A 121 -25.28 30.23 26.55
C TYR A 121 -26.21 30.15 27.75
#